data_AF-A0AB74BWX3-F1
#
_entry.id   AF-A0AB74BWX3-F1
#
_cell.length_a   1.000
_cell.length_b   1.000
_cell.length_c   1.000
_cell.angle_alpha   90.00
_cell.angle_beta   90.00
_cell.angle_gamma   90.00
#
_symmetry.space_group_name_H-M   'P 1'
#
loop_
_entity.id
_entity.type
_entity.pdbx_description
1 polymer ?
#
loop_
_entity_poly.entity_id
_entity_poly.type
_entity_poly.pdbx_seq_one_letter_code
_entity_poly.pdbx_strand_id
1 'polypeptide(L)'
;MSLRNLRFWNCCVLGCPAAAAIDLGLCDRCRQHFCALHLSSPSHGCPGQTAAQTEELKNLRRMVNDQCLLRRASERYGGLPCALLDWALMGKKYVHLCIQFSNGATWLARILRYNHTSLSDELSNDAMKAERATLKWLENIDVPSPKLHDYSLRNDRQNNVGVAYMLIDELPGIPLLHKRPSVEELRRVYDSYAKILSTLQGFPFHRIGCLSFRQDGDIHVGPIVGDKMYLEMICSGQLFSAYPINAYLVFNYLKHLASTSRWNALEPILDDGPFFLNIWMTRGYHILVDERYNITGIIDWTYARVVPAFEAYGLSL
;
A
#
# COMPACT_ATOMS: atom_id res chain seq x y z
N MET A 1 -1.97 -22.21 21.20
CA MET A 1 -2.77 -22.07 19.97
C MET A 1 -2.04 -22.80 18.85
N SER A 2 -2.70 -23.75 18.18
CA SER A 2 -2.09 -24.55 17.10
C SER A 2 -1.72 -23.68 15.90
N LEU A 3 -0.45 -23.72 15.48
CA LEU A 3 0.17 -23.03 14.32
C LEU A 3 -0.36 -23.50 12.94
N ARG A 4 -1.50 -24.17 12.89
CA ARG A 4 -2.15 -24.63 11.65
C ARG A 4 -3.48 -23.89 11.56
N ASN A 5 -3.62 -22.95 10.61
CA ASN A 5 -4.87 -22.55 9.92
C ASN A 5 -4.93 -21.08 9.46
N LEU A 6 -3.82 -20.35 9.28
CA LEU A 6 -3.93 -19.04 8.64
C LEU A 6 -4.09 -19.20 7.12
N ARG A 7 -5.34 -19.41 6.68
CA ARG A 7 -5.78 -19.44 5.29
C ARG A 7 -6.76 -18.29 5.07
N PHE A 8 -6.41 -17.35 4.19
CA PHE A 8 -7.32 -16.29 3.77
C PHE A 8 -8.45 -16.87 2.93
N TRP A 9 -8.09 -17.73 1.95
CA TRP A 9 -9.05 -18.31 1.03
C TRP A 9 -8.71 -19.77 0.69
N ASN A 10 -9.75 -20.58 0.49
CA ASN A 10 -9.63 -21.95 -0.03
C ASN A 10 -9.85 -21.95 -1.54
N CYS A 11 -9.32 -22.97 -2.23
CA CYS A 11 -9.62 -23.16 -3.64
C CYS A 11 -11.13 -23.39 -3.85
N CYS A 12 -11.72 -22.70 -4.82
CA CYS A 12 -13.15 -22.77 -5.14
C CYS A 12 -13.57 -24.11 -5.80
N VAL A 13 -12.62 -24.92 -6.27
CA VAL A 13 -12.90 -26.20 -6.90
C VAL A 13 -13.39 -27.20 -5.84
N LEU A 14 -14.59 -27.73 -6.03
CA LEU A 14 -15.25 -28.65 -5.09
C LEU A 14 -14.33 -29.83 -4.77
N GLY A 15 -14.15 -30.12 -3.48
CA GLY A 15 -13.31 -31.23 -3.00
C GLY A 15 -11.81 -30.95 -3.02
N CYS A 16 -11.36 -29.77 -3.46
CA CYS A 16 -9.95 -29.40 -3.38
C CYS A 16 -9.59 -28.94 -1.94
N PRO A 17 -8.62 -29.59 -1.27
CA PRO A 17 -8.22 -29.19 0.09
C PRO A 17 -7.19 -28.04 0.13
N ALA A 18 -6.74 -27.56 -1.03
CA ALA A 18 -5.67 -26.57 -1.17
C ALA A 18 -6.16 -25.15 -0.84
N ALA A 19 -5.26 -24.32 -0.30
CA ALA A 19 -5.50 -22.88 -0.22
C ALA A 19 -5.44 -22.25 -1.61
N ALA A 20 -6.06 -21.09 -1.77
CA ALA A 20 -5.94 -20.33 -3.00
C ALA A 20 -4.62 -19.56 -3.09
N ALA A 21 -4.08 -19.44 -4.29
CA ALA A 21 -2.90 -18.62 -4.56
C ALA A 21 -3.32 -17.14 -4.60
N ILE A 22 -2.81 -16.33 -3.68
CA ILE A 22 -3.16 -14.90 -3.53
C ILE A 22 -2.45 -14.05 -4.60
N ASP A 23 -1.27 -14.47 -5.01
CA ASP A 23 -0.45 -13.80 -6.01
C ASP A 23 -0.98 -13.99 -7.44
N LEU A 24 -1.56 -15.16 -7.74
CA LEU A 24 -1.88 -15.56 -9.11
C LEU A 24 -3.32 -16.11 -9.29
N GLY A 25 -3.91 -16.65 -8.23
CA GLY A 25 -5.15 -17.44 -8.27
C GLY A 25 -6.45 -16.63 -8.09
N LEU A 26 -6.40 -15.30 -8.13
CA LEU A 26 -7.55 -14.44 -7.90
C LEU A 26 -8.24 -14.08 -9.23
N CYS A 27 -9.55 -14.34 -9.33
CA CYS A 27 -10.35 -13.84 -10.44
C CYS A 27 -11.35 -12.77 -9.97
N ASP A 28 -11.11 -11.52 -10.36
CA ASP A 28 -11.98 -10.40 -9.99
C ASP A 28 -13.45 -10.55 -10.47
N ARG A 29 -13.68 -11.32 -11.54
CA ARG A 29 -15.02 -11.45 -12.15
C ARG A 29 -15.92 -12.46 -11.45
N CYS A 30 -15.48 -13.71 -11.33
CA CYS A 30 -16.27 -14.70 -10.59
C CYS A 30 -16.07 -14.56 -9.08
N ARG A 31 -15.14 -13.71 -8.63
CA ARG A 31 -14.75 -13.53 -7.23
C ARG A 31 -14.34 -14.84 -6.56
N GLN A 32 -13.87 -15.79 -7.37
CA GLN A 32 -13.41 -17.10 -6.91
C GLN A 32 -11.90 -17.11 -6.78
N HIS A 33 -11.45 -17.99 -5.89
CA HIS A 33 -10.05 -18.15 -5.55
C HIS A 33 -9.58 -19.53 -5.99
N PHE A 34 -8.54 -19.59 -6.81
CA PHE A 34 -7.99 -20.82 -7.35
C PHE A 34 -6.64 -21.13 -6.69
N CYS A 35 -6.33 -22.40 -6.44
CA CYS A 35 -4.96 -22.79 -6.13
C CYS A 35 -4.10 -22.78 -7.41
N ALA A 36 -2.78 -22.82 -7.28
CA ALA A 36 -1.85 -22.79 -8.43
C ALA A 36 -2.14 -23.86 -9.49
N LEU A 37 -2.54 -25.06 -9.06
CA LEU A 37 -2.87 -26.17 -9.96
C LEU A 37 -4.14 -25.87 -10.77
N HIS A 38 -5.20 -25.39 -10.11
CA HIS A 38 -6.47 -25.11 -10.76
C HIS A 38 -6.48 -23.80 -11.57
N LEU A 39 -5.57 -22.87 -11.27
CA LEU A 39 -5.34 -21.69 -12.12
C LEU A 39 -4.86 -22.10 -13.53
N SER A 40 -4.07 -23.16 -13.61
CA SER A 40 -3.46 -23.65 -14.85
C SER A 40 -4.39 -24.57 -15.64
N SER A 41 -5.56 -24.90 -15.09
CA SER A 41 -6.54 -25.80 -15.71
C SER A 41 -7.43 -25.02 -16.68
N PRO A 42 -7.73 -25.56 -17.89
CA PRO A 42 -8.54 -24.91 -18.93
C PRO A 42 -10.03 -24.71 -18.55
N SER A 43 -10.42 -24.85 -17.29
CA SER A 43 -11.80 -24.73 -16.80
C SER A 43 -12.22 -23.30 -16.44
N HIS A 44 -11.32 -22.30 -16.54
CA HIS A 44 -11.63 -20.91 -16.22
C HIS A 44 -11.91 -20.06 -17.47
N GLY A 45 -13.19 -19.84 -17.78
CA GLY A 45 -13.66 -19.16 -19.01
C GLY A 45 -14.14 -17.71 -18.85
N CYS A 46 -13.71 -16.96 -17.83
CA CYS A 46 -14.19 -15.58 -17.61
C CYS A 46 -13.62 -14.59 -18.66
N PRO A 47 -14.45 -13.87 -19.44
CA PRO A 47 -14.00 -12.72 -20.25
C PRO A 47 -13.60 -11.52 -19.37
N GLY A 48 -12.82 -10.57 -19.92
CA GLY A 48 -11.97 -9.55 -19.25
C GLY A 48 -12.50 -8.70 -18.07
N GLN A 49 -11.55 -8.00 -17.41
CA GLN A 49 -11.58 -7.46 -16.02
C GLN A 49 -12.52 -6.26 -15.74
N THR A 50 -12.99 -5.52 -16.75
CA THR A 50 -13.59 -4.18 -16.58
C THR A 50 -14.99 -4.17 -15.94
N ALA A 51 -15.81 -5.19 -16.18
CA ALA A 51 -17.18 -5.25 -15.64
C ALA A 51 -17.22 -5.47 -14.13
N ALA A 52 -16.28 -6.25 -13.59
CA ALA A 52 -16.22 -6.60 -12.17
C ALA A 52 -15.79 -5.42 -11.29
N GLN A 53 -14.83 -4.62 -11.76
CA GLN A 53 -14.37 -3.40 -11.10
C GLN A 53 -15.48 -2.34 -11.04
N THR A 54 -16.29 -2.24 -12.10
CA THR A 54 -17.47 -1.37 -12.12
C THR A 54 -18.48 -1.77 -11.04
N GLU A 55 -18.76 -3.06 -10.88
CA GLU A 55 -19.70 -3.55 -9.88
C GLU A 55 -19.14 -3.42 -8.45
N GLU A 56 -17.85 -3.67 -8.25
CA GLU A 56 -17.17 -3.40 -6.97
C GLU A 56 -17.29 -1.92 -6.59
N LEU A 57 -17.00 -1.01 -7.52
CA LEU A 57 -17.12 0.42 -7.29
C LEU A 57 -18.55 0.80 -6.89
N LYS A 58 -19.57 0.31 -7.60
CA LYS A 58 -20.98 0.55 -7.25
C LYS A 58 -21.31 0.08 -5.84
N ASN A 59 -20.88 -1.12 -5.47
CA ASN A 59 -21.14 -1.67 -4.14
C ASN A 59 -20.42 -0.88 -3.05
N LEU A 60 -19.15 -0.53 -3.26
CA LEU A 60 -18.39 0.30 -2.34
C LEU A 60 -19.03 1.67 -2.19
N ARG A 61 -19.46 2.33 -3.27
CA ARG A 61 -20.16 3.62 -3.22
C ARG A 61 -21.47 3.57 -2.43
N ARG A 62 -22.22 2.47 -2.48
CA ARG A 62 -23.43 2.28 -1.64
C ARG A 62 -23.11 2.23 -0.15
N MET A 63 -21.90 1.84 0.24
CA MET A 63 -21.47 1.77 1.64
C MET A 63 -20.97 3.11 2.18
N VAL A 64 -20.64 4.07 1.31
CA VAL A 64 -20.11 5.38 1.73
C VAL A 64 -21.26 6.32 2.04
N ASN A 65 -21.27 6.87 3.24
CA ASN A 65 -22.11 8.02 3.56
C ASN A 65 -21.40 9.31 3.12
N ASP A 66 -21.73 9.77 1.91
CA ASP A 66 -21.12 10.97 1.30
C ASP A 66 -21.32 12.23 2.15
N GLN A 67 -22.48 12.39 2.79
CA GLN A 67 -22.75 13.55 3.64
C GLN A 67 -21.83 13.56 4.86
N CYS A 68 -21.60 12.40 5.48
CA CYS A 68 -20.65 12.29 6.58
C CYS A 68 -19.21 12.51 6.12
N LEU A 69 -18.82 11.95 4.96
CA LEU A 69 -17.48 12.12 4.41
C LEU A 69 -17.17 13.60 4.11
N LEU A 70 -18.09 14.29 3.42
CA LEU A 70 -17.96 15.71 3.07
C LEU A 70 -18.00 16.60 4.30
N ARG A 71 -18.83 16.28 5.31
CA ARG A 71 -18.83 17.01 6.58
C ARG A 71 -17.46 16.94 7.26
N ARG A 72 -16.87 15.74 7.33
CA ARG A 72 -15.53 15.57 7.93
C ARG A 72 -14.45 16.29 7.14
N ALA A 73 -14.49 16.25 5.81
CA ALA A 73 -13.58 17.00 4.97
C ALA A 73 -13.70 18.52 5.21
N SER A 74 -14.93 19.03 5.19
CA SER A 74 -15.24 20.43 5.47
C SER A 74 -14.74 20.88 6.85
N GLU A 75 -15.05 20.14 7.91
CA GLU A 75 -14.60 20.43 9.28
C GLU A 75 -13.07 20.52 9.38
N ARG A 76 -12.34 19.68 8.64
CA ARG A 76 -10.86 19.68 8.64
C ARG A 76 -10.26 20.79 7.77
N TYR A 77 -11.04 21.36 6.87
CA TYR A 77 -10.63 22.45 6.00
C TYR A 77 -11.36 23.77 6.32
N GLY A 78 -11.46 24.08 7.62
CA GLY A 78 -11.98 25.36 8.09
C GLY A 78 -13.48 25.57 7.89
N GLY A 79 -14.26 24.50 7.70
CA GLY A 79 -15.71 24.56 7.46
C GLY A 79 -16.09 24.95 6.04
N LEU A 80 -15.15 24.90 5.08
CA LEU A 80 -15.44 25.24 3.68
C LEU A 80 -16.41 24.23 3.05
N PRO A 81 -17.43 24.69 2.29
CA PRO A 81 -18.27 23.79 1.50
C PRO A 81 -17.44 22.98 0.50
N CYS A 82 -17.82 21.72 0.31
CA CYS A 82 -17.16 20.82 -0.63
C CYS A 82 -18.14 19.82 -1.23
N ALA A 83 -17.80 19.29 -2.40
CA ALA A 83 -18.58 18.28 -3.12
C ALA A 83 -17.67 17.18 -3.69
N LEU A 84 -18.24 16.01 -3.93
CA LEU A 84 -17.57 14.94 -4.67
C LEU A 84 -17.61 15.24 -6.17
N LEU A 85 -16.51 15.03 -6.87
CA LEU A 85 -16.49 15.04 -8.33
C LEU A 85 -17.02 13.71 -8.87
N ASP A 86 -17.62 13.75 -10.07
CA ASP A 86 -18.24 12.58 -10.73
C ASP A 86 -17.21 11.68 -11.43
N TRP A 87 -16.16 11.30 -10.69
CA TRP A 87 -15.20 10.30 -11.12
C TRP A 87 -14.56 9.61 -9.91
N ALA A 88 -14.08 8.39 -10.13
CA ALA A 88 -13.34 7.61 -9.14
C ALA A 88 -12.17 6.88 -9.78
N LEU A 89 -11.04 6.81 -9.07
CA LEU A 89 -9.87 6.03 -9.50
C LEU A 89 -9.73 4.77 -8.66
N MET A 90 -9.80 3.62 -9.33
CA MET A 90 -9.62 2.31 -8.70
C MET A 90 -8.13 1.97 -8.64
N GLY A 91 -7.58 1.93 -7.42
CA GLY A 91 -6.24 1.41 -7.14
C GLY A 91 -6.29 -0.04 -6.64
N LYS A 92 -5.12 -0.65 -6.39
CA LYS A 92 -5.04 -2.02 -5.86
C LYS A 92 -5.67 -2.16 -4.48
N LYS A 93 -5.42 -1.20 -3.59
CA LYS A 93 -5.95 -1.19 -2.22
C LYS A 93 -7.08 -0.22 -1.97
N TYR A 94 -7.09 0.90 -2.69
CA TYR A 94 -7.99 2.00 -2.42
C TYR A 94 -8.79 2.38 -3.66
N VAL A 95 -10.06 2.73 -3.48
CA VAL A 95 -10.81 3.58 -4.41
C VAL A 95 -10.55 5.03 -4.00
N HIS A 96 -10.24 5.88 -4.95
CA HIS A 96 -10.00 7.30 -4.71
C HIS A 96 -11.19 8.08 -5.25
N LEU A 97 -11.85 8.85 -4.38
CA LEU A 97 -12.86 9.83 -4.76
C LEU A 97 -12.25 11.22 -4.62
N CYS A 98 -12.48 12.11 -5.57
CA CYS A 98 -12.03 13.49 -5.47
C CYS A 98 -13.09 14.35 -4.78
N ILE A 99 -12.65 15.10 -3.76
CA ILE A 99 -13.42 16.12 -3.06
C ILE A 99 -12.90 17.47 -3.53
N GLN A 100 -13.78 18.30 -4.07
CA GLN A 100 -13.46 19.68 -4.44
C GLN A 100 -14.11 20.65 -3.46
N PHE A 101 -13.30 21.56 -2.92
CA PHE A 101 -13.75 22.64 -2.04
C PHE A 101 -14.15 23.87 -2.84
N SER A 102 -14.97 24.74 -2.24
CA SER A 102 -15.47 25.96 -2.88
C SER A 102 -14.37 26.96 -3.27
N ASN A 103 -13.18 26.85 -2.68
CA ASN A 103 -12.00 27.65 -3.03
C ASN A 103 -11.18 27.05 -4.19
N GLY A 104 -11.62 25.94 -4.76
CA GLY A 104 -10.95 25.23 -5.85
C GLY A 104 -9.89 24.22 -5.41
N ALA A 105 -9.56 24.15 -4.11
CA ALA A 105 -8.67 23.11 -3.59
C ALA A 105 -9.32 21.72 -3.73
N THR A 106 -8.49 20.69 -3.87
CA THR A 106 -8.94 19.32 -4.03
C THR A 106 -8.21 18.36 -3.10
N TRP A 107 -8.96 17.41 -2.55
CA TRP A 107 -8.46 16.30 -1.74
C TRP A 107 -8.90 14.97 -2.33
N LEU A 108 -8.15 13.91 -2.02
CA LEU A 108 -8.53 12.53 -2.33
C LEU A 108 -9.05 11.84 -1.07
N ALA A 109 -10.27 11.33 -1.14
CA ALA A 109 -10.78 10.33 -0.22
C ALA A 109 -10.36 8.94 -0.69
N ARG A 110 -9.34 8.38 -0.03
CA ARG A 110 -8.81 7.02 -0.25
C ARG A 110 -9.62 6.02 0.56
N ILE A 111 -10.61 5.41 -0.06
CA ILE A 111 -11.49 4.43 0.56
C ILE A 111 -10.86 3.05 0.41
N LEU A 112 -10.61 2.39 1.54
CA LEU A 112 -10.03 1.05 1.53
C LEU A 112 -11.03 0.08 0.89
N ARG A 113 -10.58 -0.64 -0.15
CA ARG A 113 -11.39 -1.66 -0.81
C ARG A 113 -11.78 -2.75 0.18
N TYR A 114 -12.98 -3.28 0.03
CA TYR A 114 -13.49 -4.40 0.81
C TYR A 114 -14.11 -5.41 -0.16
N ASN A 115 -13.32 -6.43 -0.49
CA ASN A 115 -13.64 -7.40 -1.51
C ASN A 115 -12.97 -8.76 -1.19
N HIS A 116 -13.16 -9.71 -2.09
CA HIS A 116 -12.60 -11.05 -1.98
C HIS A 116 -11.05 -11.11 -1.96
N THR A 117 -10.31 -10.03 -2.20
CA THR A 117 -8.84 -9.97 -2.13
C THR A 117 -8.33 -9.20 -0.91
N SER A 118 -9.24 -8.75 -0.03
CA SER A 118 -8.91 -7.95 1.14
C SER A 118 -8.24 -8.77 2.24
N LEU A 119 -7.20 -8.22 2.85
CA LEU A 119 -6.62 -8.74 4.08
C LEU A 119 -7.60 -8.60 5.26
N SER A 120 -7.29 -9.25 6.38
CA SER A 120 -8.05 -9.09 7.62
C SER A 120 -8.11 -7.62 8.05
N ASP A 121 -9.14 -7.30 8.83
CA ASP A 121 -9.35 -5.92 9.30
C ASP A 121 -8.18 -5.42 10.15
N GLU A 122 -7.60 -6.29 10.97
CA GLU A 122 -6.44 -5.99 11.81
C GLU A 122 -5.24 -5.54 10.96
N LEU A 123 -4.88 -6.32 9.94
CA LEU A 123 -3.73 -6.03 9.08
C LEU A 123 -3.95 -4.81 8.20
N SER A 124 -5.19 -4.68 7.70
CA SER A 124 -5.57 -3.53 6.90
C SER A 124 -5.44 -2.25 7.75
N ASN A 125 -5.90 -2.31 9.00
CA ASN A 125 -5.77 -1.22 9.94
C ASN A 125 -4.30 -0.94 10.31
N ASP A 126 -3.47 -1.97 10.48
CA ASP A 126 -2.05 -1.79 10.80
C ASP A 126 -1.28 -1.17 9.63
N ALA A 127 -1.56 -1.56 8.39
CA ALA A 127 -1.00 -0.91 7.21
C ALA A 127 -1.42 0.56 7.12
N MET A 128 -2.70 0.88 7.37
CA MET A 128 -3.19 2.26 7.38
C MET A 128 -2.53 3.10 8.50
N LYS A 129 -2.33 2.53 9.70
CA LYS A 129 -1.64 3.21 10.80
C LYS A 129 -0.18 3.49 10.45
N ALA A 130 0.51 2.54 9.81
CA ALA A 130 1.89 2.71 9.37
C ALA A 130 2.02 3.79 8.29
N GLU A 131 1.11 3.80 7.31
CA GLU A 131 1.04 4.85 6.30
C GLU A 131 0.80 6.23 6.93
N ARG A 132 -0.14 6.32 7.89
CA ARG A 132 -0.41 7.56 8.62
C ARG A 132 0.83 8.09 9.34
N ALA A 133 1.56 7.22 10.04
CA ALA A 133 2.79 7.61 10.72
C ALA A 133 3.85 8.09 9.73
N THR A 134 3.93 7.43 8.58
CA THR A 134 4.86 7.82 7.51
C THR A 134 4.52 9.19 6.94
N LEU A 135 3.26 9.44 6.55
CA LEU A 135 2.84 10.75 6.03
C LEU A 135 3.05 11.85 7.07
N LYS A 136 2.76 11.57 8.35
CA LYS A 136 2.97 12.54 9.43
C LYS A 136 4.45 12.89 9.63
N TRP A 137 5.35 11.91 9.48
CA TRP A 137 6.79 12.13 9.55
C TRP A 137 7.28 12.98 8.37
N LEU A 138 6.78 12.71 7.16
CA LEU A 138 7.14 13.43 5.94
C LEU A 138 6.69 14.90 5.92
N GLU A 139 5.69 15.30 6.72
CA GLU A 139 5.26 16.71 6.82
C GLU A 139 6.40 17.67 7.19
N ASN A 140 7.45 17.18 7.86
CA ASN A 140 8.59 18.00 8.30
C ASN A 140 9.84 17.80 7.41
N ILE A 141 9.68 17.16 6.25
CA ILE A 141 10.78 16.79 5.37
C ILE A 141 10.46 17.30 3.97
N ASP A 142 11.47 17.82 3.28
CA ASP A 142 11.34 18.35 1.91
C ASP A 142 11.23 17.21 0.88
N VAL A 143 10.11 16.48 0.96
CA VAL A 143 9.71 15.42 0.05
C VAL A 143 8.27 15.72 -0.39
N PRO A 144 8.00 15.76 -1.72
CA PRO A 144 6.68 16.08 -2.23
C PRO A 144 5.71 14.92 -1.96
N SER A 145 5.14 14.87 -0.77
CA SER A 145 4.26 13.81 -0.29
C SER A 145 2.91 14.41 0.11
N PRO A 146 1.81 13.63 0.05
CA PRO A 146 0.50 14.15 0.37
C PRO A 146 0.33 14.31 1.88
N LYS A 147 -0.24 15.43 2.33
CA LYS A 147 -0.63 15.58 3.73
C LYS A 147 -1.86 14.74 4.03
N LEU A 148 -1.92 14.16 5.23
CA LEU A 148 -3.12 13.51 5.76
C LEU A 148 -3.94 14.51 6.59
N HIS A 149 -5.23 14.63 6.27
CA HIS A 149 -6.16 15.54 6.95
C HIS A 149 -7.11 14.83 7.89
N ASP A 150 -7.52 13.60 7.55
CA ASP A 150 -8.43 12.80 8.35
C ASP A 150 -8.34 11.33 7.96
N TYR A 151 -8.79 10.44 8.84
CA TYR A 151 -8.88 9.02 8.52
C TYR A 151 -9.92 8.33 9.42
N SER A 152 -10.30 7.13 9.01
CA SER A 152 -10.98 6.17 9.87
C SER A 152 -10.55 4.76 9.53
N LEU A 153 -10.43 3.91 10.56
CA LEU A 153 -10.10 2.50 10.42
C LEU A 153 -11.36 1.65 10.19
N ARG A 154 -11.16 0.38 9.82
CA ARG A 154 -12.24 -0.61 9.75
C ARG A 154 -12.78 -0.87 11.16
N ASN A 155 -14.11 -1.02 11.25
CA ASN A 155 -14.85 -1.27 12.50
C ASN A 155 -14.69 -0.20 13.58
N ASP A 156 -14.27 1.01 13.21
CA ASP A 156 -14.30 2.15 14.12
C ASP A 156 -15.75 2.53 14.41
N ARG A 157 -16.16 2.40 15.68
CA ARG A 157 -17.53 2.68 16.12
C ARG A 157 -17.90 4.16 16.05
N GLN A 158 -16.91 5.05 15.98
CA GLN A 158 -17.13 6.50 15.85
C GLN A 158 -17.23 6.94 14.38
N ASN A 159 -17.03 6.01 13.45
CA ASN A 159 -17.02 6.31 12.03
C ASN A 159 -18.42 6.22 11.39
N ASN A 160 -19.03 7.38 11.19
CA ASN A 160 -20.32 7.49 10.53
C ASN A 160 -20.23 7.51 8.98
N VAL A 161 -19.03 7.46 8.40
CA VAL A 161 -18.83 7.36 6.95
C VAL A 161 -19.15 5.95 6.44
N GLY A 162 -19.09 4.93 7.30
CA GLY A 162 -19.45 3.55 6.98
C GLY A 162 -18.33 2.70 6.38
N VAL A 163 -17.21 3.30 5.98
CA VAL A 163 -16.04 2.63 5.39
C VAL A 163 -14.74 3.15 5.98
N ALA A 164 -13.68 2.36 5.94
CA ALA A 164 -12.34 2.84 6.28
C ALA A 164 -11.79 3.74 5.16
N TYR A 165 -11.22 4.88 5.52
CA TYR A 165 -10.72 5.84 4.55
C TYR A 165 -9.56 6.68 5.09
N MET A 166 -8.88 7.38 4.17
CA MET A 166 -7.99 8.51 4.46
C MET A 166 -8.34 9.69 3.57
N LEU A 167 -8.41 10.90 4.14
CA LEU A 167 -8.47 12.16 3.38
C LEU A 167 -7.07 12.71 3.27
N ILE A 168 -6.56 12.81 2.04
CA ILE A 168 -5.21 13.31 1.77
C ILE A 168 -5.24 14.40 0.70
N ASP A 169 -4.16 15.16 0.58
CA ASP A 169 -3.97 16.06 -0.57
C ASP A 169 -4.08 15.33 -1.90
N GLU A 170 -4.72 15.98 -2.89
CA GLU A 170 -4.49 15.66 -4.29
C GLU A 170 -3.23 16.40 -4.75
N LEU A 171 -2.15 15.67 -5.01
CA LEU A 171 -0.92 16.26 -5.53
C LEU A 171 -1.04 16.55 -7.04
N PRO A 172 -0.50 17.67 -7.53
CA PRO A 172 -0.57 18.01 -8.95
C PRO A 172 0.30 17.08 -9.80
N GLY A 173 0.00 17.04 -11.11
CA GLY A 173 0.78 16.30 -12.10
C GLY A 173 0.14 14.99 -12.53
N ILE A 174 0.84 14.27 -13.40
CA ILE A 174 0.37 13.02 -14.00
C ILE A 174 1.41 11.93 -13.68
N PRO A 175 0.99 10.67 -13.40
CA PRO A 175 1.93 9.58 -13.22
C PRO A 175 2.91 9.46 -14.39
N LEU A 176 4.21 9.38 -14.10
CA LEU A 176 5.28 9.26 -15.10
C LEU A 176 5.04 8.09 -16.06
N LEU A 177 4.47 6.98 -15.57
CA LEU A 177 4.12 5.82 -16.39
C LEU A 177 3.14 6.16 -17.54
N HIS A 178 2.31 7.19 -17.38
CA HIS A 178 1.38 7.64 -18.41
C HIS A 178 2.00 8.64 -19.39
N LYS A 179 3.27 9.02 -19.18
CA LYS A 179 4.04 9.90 -20.07
C LYS A 179 4.99 9.06 -20.93
N ARG A 180 5.55 9.70 -21.96
CA ARG A 180 6.59 9.12 -22.83
C ARG A 180 7.77 10.09 -22.88
N PRO A 181 8.61 10.12 -21.83
CA PRO A 181 9.73 11.04 -21.76
C PRO A 181 10.80 10.72 -22.82
N SER A 182 11.47 11.75 -23.34
CA SER A 182 12.78 11.62 -23.98
C SER A 182 13.84 11.17 -22.96
N VAL A 183 15.04 10.83 -23.44
CA VAL A 183 16.16 10.46 -22.56
C VAL A 183 16.55 11.61 -21.64
N GLU A 184 16.52 12.85 -22.13
CA GLU A 184 16.83 14.07 -21.38
C GLU A 184 15.75 14.37 -20.34
N GLU A 185 14.48 14.19 -20.69
CA GLU A 185 13.35 14.33 -19.77
C GLU A 185 13.42 13.30 -18.65
N LEU A 186 13.69 12.04 -18.99
CA LEU A 186 13.83 10.98 -18.01
C LEU A 186 15.05 11.20 -17.09
N ARG A 187 16.16 11.71 -17.64
CA ARG A 187 17.33 12.12 -16.84
C ARG A 187 16.95 13.19 -15.80
N ARG A 188 16.17 14.21 -16.18
CA ARG A 188 15.68 15.24 -15.22
C ARG A 188 14.84 14.63 -14.09
N VAL A 189 13.99 13.67 -14.41
CA VAL A 189 13.19 12.95 -13.40
C VAL A 189 14.12 12.20 -12.44
N TYR A 190 15.11 11.45 -12.96
CA TYR A 190 16.05 10.73 -12.10
C TYR A 190 16.93 11.66 -11.26
N ASP A 191 17.38 12.78 -11.80
CA ASP A 191 18.14 13.78 -11.04
C ASP A 191 17.29 14.34 -9.88
N SER A 192 16.01 14.61 -10.13
CA SER A 192 15.07 15.07 -9.10
C SER A 192 14.80 13.98 -8.06
N TYR A 193 14.63 12.74 -8.50
CA TYR A 193 14.42 11.60 -7.61
C TYR A 193 15.65 11.32 -6.73
N ALA A 194 16.87 11.44 -7.28
CA ALA A 194 18.11 11.29 -6.53
C ALA A 194 18.23 12.36 -5.43
N LYS A 195 17.78 13.60 -5.67
CA LYS A 195 17.72 14.64 -4.64
C LYS A 195 16.76 14.27 -3.52
N ILE A 196 15.58 13.74 -3.85
CA ILE A 196 14.60 13.26 -2.85
C ILE A 196 15.21 12.15 -1.98
N LEU A 197 15.87 11.17 -2.60
CA LEU A 197 16.57 10.11 -1.87
C LEU A 197 17.69 10.65 -0.97
N SER A 198 18.43 11.65 -1.44
CA SER A 198 19.45 12.34 -0.66
C SER A 198 18.86 13.12 0.52
N THR A 199 17.70 13.76 0.36
CA THR A 199 16.95 14.39 1.47
C THR A 199 16.57 13.35 2.51
N LEU A 200 15.98 12.22 2.10
CA LEU A 200 15.61 11.13 3.00
C LEU A 200 16.83 10.52 3.73
N GLN A 201 17.99 10.48 3.07
CA GLN A 201 19.25 10.04 3.68
C GLN A 201 19.68 10.91 4.87
N GLY A 202 19.26 12.19 4.89
CA GLY A 202 19.53 13.10 6.01
C GLY A 202 18.84 12.70 7.32
N PHE A 203 17.92 11.73 7.30
CA PHE A 203 17.14 11.30 8.46
C PHE A 203 17.30 9.81 8.75
N PRO A 204 18.48 9.39 9.26
CA PRO A 204 18.73 7.98 9.56
C PRO A 204 17.93 7.50 10.79
N PHE A 205 17.63 6.21 10.77
CA PHE A 205 17.01 5.47 11.87
C PHE A 205 17.98 4.45 12.45
N HIS A 206 17.71 4.01 13.68
CA HIS A 206 18.53 3.08 14.44
C HIS A 206 17.98 1.64 14.47
N ARG A 207 16.86 1.39 13.80
CA ARG A 207 16.27 0.04 13.67
C ARG A 207 15.44 -0.06 12.38
N ILE A 208 15.24 -1.29 11.93
CA ILE A 208 14.37 -1.64 10.80
C ILE A 208 12.93 -1.79 11.27
N GLY A 209 11.97 -1.49 10.38
CA GLY A 209 10.56 -1.65 10.69
C GLY A 209 9.65 -0.72 9.90
N CYS A 210 8.44 -0.49 10.42
CA CYS A 210 7.51 0.49 9.88
C CYS A 210 7.38 1.67 10.83
N LEU A 211 7.19 2.88 10.30
CA LEU A 211 6.88 4.02 11.16
C LEU A 211 5.53 3.80 11.83
N SER A 212 5.44 4.16 13.10
CA SER A 212 4.23 3.99 13.92
C SER A 212 4.18 5.02 15.04
N PHE A 213 2.98 5.32 15.52
CA PHE A 213 2.78 6.22 16.65
C PHE A 213 3.01 5.50 17.98
N ARG A 214 3.72 6.17 18.88
CA ARG A 214 3.75 5.87 20.31
C ARG A 214 2.45 6.36 20.98
N GLN A 215 2.26 5.99 22.24
CA GLN A 215 1.10 6.42 23.03
C GLN A 215 1.04 7.94 23.26
N ASP A 216 2.21 8.60 23.30
CA ASP A 216 2.36 10.05 23.42
C ASP A 216 2.19 10.80 22.09
N GLY A 217 1.98 10.08 20.98
CA GLY A 217 1.85 10.64 19.64
C GLY A 217 3.16 10.84 18.88
N ASP A 218 4.31 10.54 19.50
CA ASP A 218 5.61 10.59 18.83
C ASP A 218 5.78 9.42 17.84
N ILE A 219 6.65 9.61 16.84
CA ILE A 219 6.88 8.64 15.78
C ILE A 219 8.09 7.79 16.13
N HIS A 220 7.93 6.47 16.03
CA HIS A 220 9.02 5.52 16.17
C HIS A 220 8.94 4.43 15.12
N VAL A 221 10.04 3.70 14.98
CA VAL A 221 10.06 2.50 14.15
C VAL A 221 9.52 1.32 14.97
N GLY A 222 8.34 0.86 14.60
CA GLY A 222 7.67 -0.33 15.12
C GLY A 222 7.96 -1.57 14.26
N PRO A 223 7.34 -2.72 14.56
CA PRO A 223 7.53 -3.95 13.77
C PRO A 223 7.07 -3.75 12.32
N ILE A 224 7.61 -4.58 11.41
CA ILE A 224 7.15 -4.62 10.01
C ILE A 224 5.70 -5.13 9.99
N VAL A 225 4.82 -4.39 9.33
CA VAL A 225 3.42 -4.81 9.18
C VAL A 225 3.35 -6.12 8.37
N GLY A 226 2.74 -7.15 8.96
CA GLY A 226 2.52 -8.45 8.32
C GLY A 226 3.70 -9.43 8.38
N ASP A 227 4.75 -9.14 9.15
CA ASP A 227 5.97 -9.96 9.31
C ASP A 227 5.69 -11.45 9.64
N LYS A 228 4.76 -11.72 10.55
CA LYS A 228 4.41 -13.08 10.99
C LYS A 228 3.61 -13.86 9.95
N MET A 229 2.95 -13.16 9.03
CA MET A 229 2.03 -13.78 8.08
C MET A 229 2.70 -14.33 6.84
N TYR A 230 3.75 -13.69 6.35
CA TYR A 230 4.36 -14.11 5.09
C TYR A 230 4.74 -15.60 5.13
N LEU A 231 5.36 -16.07 6.21
CA LEU A 231 5.69 -17.49 6.34
C LEU A 231 4.47 -18.41 6.37
N GLU A 232 3.39 -18.00 7.06
CA GLU A 232 2.17 -18.80 7.13
C GLU A 232 1.46 -18.86 5.76
N MET A 233 1.45 -17.75 5.03
CA MET A 233 0.92 -17.66 3.66
C MET A 233 1.75 -18.51 2.70
N ILE A 234 3.08 -18.52 2.84
CA ILE A 234 3.96 -19.37 2.02
C ILE A 234 3.73 -20.85 2.35
N CYS A 235 3.72 -21.22 3.65
CA CYS A 235 3.44 -22.59 4.10
C CYS A 235 2.12 -23.14 3.59
N SER A 236 1.09 -22.29 3.54
CA SER A 236 -0.24 -22.66 3.09
C SER A 236 -0.38 -22.66 1.56
N GLY A 237 0.68 -22.31 0.82
CA GLY A 237 0.67 -22.24 -0.65
C GLY A 237 -0.09 -21.03 -1.20
N GLN A 238 -0.34 -20.02 -0.36
CA GLN A 238 -1.04 -18.79 -0.70
C GLN A 238 -0.12 -17.75 -1.35
N LEU A 239 1.20 -17.82 -1.09
CA LEU A 239 2.22 -16.98 -1.74
C LEU A 239 3.32 -17.84 -2.30
N PHE A 240 3.92 -17.40 -3.42
CA PHE A 240 4.98 -18.11 -4.12
C PHE A 240 4.56 -19.54 -4.45
N SER A 241 3.31 -19.72 -4.86
CA SER A 241 2.67 -21.03 -4.97
C SER A 241 3.35 -21.95 -5.99
N ALA A 242 4.12 -21.38 -6.92
CA ALA A 242 4.95 -22.14 -7.86
C ALA A 242 6.24 -22.72 -7.23
N TYR A 243 6.73 -22.12 -6.13
CA TYR A 243 7.96 -22.52 -5.43
C TYR A 243 7.86 -22.33 -3.90
N PRO A 244 6.81 -22.85 -3.24
CA PRO A 244 6.49 -22.51 -1.86
C PRO A 244 7.55 -23.01 -0.86
N ILE A 245 8.19 -24.15 -1.15
CA ILE A 245 9.28 -24.69 -0.31
C ILE A 245 10.49 -23.76 -0.36
N ASN A 246 10.94 -23.38 -1.56
CA ASN A 246 12.09 -22.51 -1.73
C ASN A 246 11.83 -21.14 -1.08
N ALA A 247 10.66 -20.56 -1.35
CA ALA A 247 10.26 -19.32 -0.70
C ALA A 247 10.21 -19.47 0.82
N TYR A 248 9.67 -20.57 1.35
CA TYR A 248 9.61 -20.78 2.80
C TYR A 248 11.01 -20.81 3.40
N LEU A 249 11.95 -21.54 2.77
CA LEU A 249 13.33 -21.63 3.24
C LEU A 249 14.01 -20.26 3.23
N VAL A 250 13.87 -19.48 2.14
CA VAL A 250 14.42 -18.12 2.05
C VAL A 250 13.82 -17.21 3.12
N PHE A 251 12.50 -17.10 3.19
CA PHE A 251 11.85 -16.22 4.15
C PHE A 251 12.08 -16.66 5.61
N ASN A 252 12.18 -17.96 5.88
CA ASN A 252 12.43 -18.47 7.23
C ASN A 252 13.88 -18.20 7.63
N TYR A 253 14.82 -18.33 6.69
CA TYR A 253 16.20 -17.92 6.90
C TYR A 253 16.32 -16.42 7.15
N LEU A 254 15.66 -15.58 6.33
CA LEU A 254 15.61 -14.13 6.56
C LEU A 254 14.99 -13.77 7.91
N LYS A 255 13.93 -14.47 8.34
CA LYS A 255 13.34 -14.31 9.67
C LYS A 255 14.30 -14.74 10.79
N HIS A 256 15.06 -15.81 10.58
CA HIS A 256 16.08 -16.23 11.54
C HIS A 256 17.19 -15.18 11.65
N LEU A 257 17.71 -14.68 10.52
CA LEU A 257 18.67 -13.58 10.52
C LEU A 257 18.11 -12.39 11.29
N ALA A 258 16.87 -11.98 11.01
CA ALA A 258 16.19 -10.88 11.69
C ALA A 258 16.16 -11.09 13.22
N SER A 259 15.89 -12.32 13.69
CA SER A 259 15.90 -12.66 15.11
C SER A 259 17.28 -12.52 15.78
N THR A 260 18.34 -12.57 14.99
CA THR A 260 19.73 -12.34 15.42
C THR A 260 20.19 -10.90 15.19
N SER A 261 19.27 -9.98 14.88
CA SER A 261 19.57 -8.59 14.48
C SER A 261 20.45 -8.50 13.23
N ARG A 262 20.33 -9.48 12.34
CA ARG A 262 20.98 -9.53 11.01
C ARG A 262 19.93 -9.48 9.91
N TRP A 263 20.27 -8.96 8.75
CA TRP A 263 19.33 -8.77 7.64
C TRP A 263 19.99 -9.04 6.29
N ASN A 264 21.32 -9.00 6.25
CA ASN A 264 22.14 -9.38 5.12
C ASN A 264 22.83 -10.74 5.38
N ALA A 265 22.71 -11.66 4.43
CA ALA A 265 23.32 -12.99 4.52
C ALA A 265 24.80 -13.03 4.11
N LEU A 266 25.28 -11.98 3.44
CA LEU A 266 26.59 -11.92 2.77
C LEU A 266 27.55 -11.00 3.51
N GLU A 267 27.08 -9.81 3.90
CA GLU A 267 27.91 -8.73 4.46
C GLU A 267 27.29 -8.19 5.76
N PRO A 268 27.66 -8.77 6.92
CA PRO A 268 27.08 -8.40 8.21
C PRO A 268 27.27 -6.93 8.62
N ILE A 269 28.30 -6.27 8.07
CA ILE A 269 28.57 -4.84 8.33
C ILE A 269 27.48 -3.92 7.77
N LEU A 270 26.71 -4.39 6.78
CA LEU A 270 25.59 -3.63 6.22
C LEU A 270 24.36 -3.64 7.14
N ASP A 271 24.37 -4.45 8.20
CA ASP A 271 23.29 -4.56 9.19
C ASP A 271 23.46 -3.61 10.38
N ASP A 272 24.62 -2.96 10.52
CA ASP A 272 24.94 -2.10 11.68
C ASP A 272 24.29 -0.69 11.58
N GLY A 273 23.56 -0.44 10.49
CA GLY A 273 22.93 0.84 10.18
C GLY A 273 23.95 1.90 9.70
N PRO A 274 23.52 3.17 9.56
CA PRO A 274 22.14 3.65 9.75
C PRO A 274 21.13 3.03 8.77
N PHE A 275 19.84 3.07 9.15
CA PHE A 275 18.73 2.61 8.31
C PHE A 275 17.94 3.80 7.75
N PHE A 276 17.25 3.60 6.63
CA PHE A 276 16.61 4.68 5.88
C PHE A 276 15.19 4.31 5.48
N LEU A 277 14.32 5.31 5.37
CA LEU A 277 12.97 5.11 4.86
C LEU A 277 13.02 4.77 3.37
N ASN A 278 12.51 3.59 3.03
CA ASN A 278 12.33 3.13 1.66
C ASN A 278 10.86 3.20 1.25
N ILE A 279 10.66 3.71 0.05
CA ILE A 279 9.39 3.76 -0.65
C ILE A 279 9.27 2.47 -1.46
N TRP A 280 8.90 1.37 -0.80
CA TRP A 280 9.01 0.00 -1.33
C TRP A 280 8.34 -0.25 -2.70
N MET A 281 7.54 0.69 -3.21
CA MET A 281 6.79 0.55 -4.44
C MET A 281 7.05 1.66 -5.48
N THR A 282 8.20 2.34 -5.55
CA THR A 282 8.44 3.37 -6.59
C THR A 282 8.61 2.78 -7.99
N ARG A 283 7.50 2.35 -8.57
CA ARG A 283 7.34 2.16 -10.01
C ARG A 283 6.79 3.46 -10.60
N GLY A 284 6.99 3.70 -11.90
CA GLY A 284 6.66 4.98 -12.54
C GLY A 284 5.20 5.47 -12.37
N TYR A 285 4.27 4.64 -11.89
CA TYR A 285 2.89 5.07 -11.59
C TYR A 285 2.72 5.77 -10.23
N HIS A 286 3.76 5.79 -9.37
CA HIS A 286 3.75 6.47 -8.06
C HIS A 286 4.51 7.80 -8.05
N ILE A 287 5.14 8.17 -9.17
CA ILE A 287 5.85 9.44 -9.33
C ILE A 287 4.98 10.31 -10.22
N LEU A 288 4.48 11.41 -9.68
CA LEU A 288 3.74 12.42 -10.42
C LEU A 288 4.72 13.46 -10.98
N VAL A 289 4.51 13.83 -12.24
CA VAL A 289 5.32 14.84 -12.91
C VAL A 289 4.46 15.92 -13.57
N ASP A 290 4.98 17.14 -13.63
CA ASP A 290 4.41 18.23 -14.43
C ASP A 290 4.73 18.08 -15.93
N GLU A 291 4.32 19.07 -16.74
CA GLU A 291 4.61 19.09 -18.18
C GLU A 291 6.10 19.22 -18.52
N ARG A 292 6.92 19.68 -17.58
CA ARG A 292 8.36 19.86 -17.73
C ARG A 292 9.16 18.69 -17.16
N TYR A 293 8.48 17.65 -16.69
CA TYR A 293 9.04 16.47 -16.04
C TYR A 293 9.75 16.77 -14.70
N ASN A 294 9.30 17.80 -13.97
CA ASN A 294 9.65 17.96 -12.56
C ASN A 294 8.75 17.05 -11.72
N ILE A 295 9.32 16.42 -10.69
CA ILE A 295 8.53 15.62 -9.74
C ILE A 295 7.69 16.57 -8.89
N THR A 296 6.37 16.38 -8.95
CA THR A 296 5.38 17.15 -8.19
C THR A 296 4.76 16.35 -7.05
N GLY A 297 4.96 15.04 -7.03
CA GLY A 297 4.42 14.19 -5.98
C GLY A 297 4.97 12.77 -6.00
N ILE A 298 5.15 12.21 -4.81
CA ILE A 298 5.36 10.79 -4.57
C ILE A 298 4.19 10.29 -3.72
N ILE A 299 3.48 9.30 -4.27
CA ILE A 299 2.24 8.76 -3.70
C ILE A 299 2.38 7.28 -3.34
N ASP A 300 1.36 6.75 -2.64
CA ASP A 300 1.27 5.37 -2.16
C ASP A 300 2.38 4.95 -1.18
N TRP A 301 2.34 5.54 0.02
CA TRP A 301 3.24 5.25 1.13
C TRP A 301 2.78 4.06 2.00
N THR A 302 1.77 3.30 1.55
CA THR A 302 1.10 2.23 2.32
C THR A 302 2.06 1.19 2.90
N TYR A 303 3.18 0.95 2.22
CA TYR A 303 4.17 -0.07 2.59
C TYR A 303 5.58 0.50 2.75
N ALA A 304 5.67 1.81 3.02
CA ALA A 304 6.93 2.42 3.36
C ALA A 304 7.50 1.76 4.62
N ARG A 305 8.82 1.53 4.61
CA ARG A 305 9.51 0.85 5.70
C ARG A 305 10.94 1.35 5.83
N VAL A 306 11.45 1.30 7.04
CA VAL A 306 12.83 1.60 7.39
C VAL A 306 13.67 0.35 7.17
N VAL A 307 14.68 0.45 6.32
CA VAL A 307 15.48 -0.70 5.83
C VAL A 307 16.96 -0.33 5.73
N PRO A 308 17.88 -1.31 5.55
CA PRO A 308 19.29 -1.02 5.27
C PRO A 308 19.50 -0.19 4.01
N ALA A 309 20.65 0.51 3.94
CA ALA A 309 21.00 1.36 2.81
C ALA A 309 20.95 0.62 1.46
N PHE A 310 21.42 -0.64 1.41
CA PHE A 310 21.42 -1.43 0.18
C PHE A 310 20.01 -1.76 -0.32
N GLU A 311 19.00 -1.78 0.55
CA GLU A 311 17.60 -1.99 0.18
C GLU A 311 16.90 -0.65 -0.13
N ALA A 312 17.22 0.41 0.62
CA ALA A 312 16.66 1.74 0.42
C ALA A 312 17.08 2.39 -0.90
N TYR A 313 18.31 2.13 -1.35
CA TYR A 313 18.92 2.76 -2.53
C TYR A 313 19.31 1.76 -3.62
N GLY A 314 19.19 0.47 -3.35
CA GLY A 314 19.47 -0.58 -4.33
C GLY A 314 18.34 -0.74 -5.35
N LEU A 315 18.63 -1.50 -6.40
CA LEU A 315 17.59 -1.97 -7.32
C LEU A 315 16.65 -2.87 -6.52
N SER A 316 15.42 -2.43 -6.32
CA SER A 316 14.36 -3.27 -5.75
C SER A 316 14.07 -4.40 -6.75
N LEU A 317 14.58 -5.60 -6.45
CA LEU A 317 14.28 -6.85 -7.17
C LEU A 317 12.84 -7.32 -6.91
#